data_AF-A0A1N6MAP1-F1
#
_entry.id   AF-A0A1N6MAP1-F1
#
_cell.length_a   1.000
_cell.length_b   1.000
_cell.length_c   1.000
_cell.angle_alpha   90.00
_cell.angle_beta   90.00
_cell.angle_gamma   90.00
#
_symmetry.space_group_name_H-M   'P 1'
#
loop_
_entity.id
_entity.type
_entity.pdbx_description
1 polymer ?
#
loop_
_entity_poly.entity_id
_entity_poly.type
_entity_poly.pdbx_seq_one_letter_code
_entity_poly.pdbx_strand_id
1 'polypeptide(L)'
;MAEYENKKDLVISEQEIVHLNEMMKSFDSDISAAMSYVRRVQKLTFSQLEKRFSGIQGNTLKRYMHQSYPSMRPIHVVAAYSWLTMVPMTAFFHGFKRNKRYSGMDDSLVEALIRIGRLPTELMELFLAMICSILSDESKQQFLIFRQKIENKYNKIQESNDIVPPKNLDIEAFAIDYYRSIALTVKQFRQENNFAINTMSRVLGLSDYQYNILENPNRTTHFPVSIGFRVMQGFQLDNYVNFTCEMRWFPEFHELRQNQHVQHVRELLTIEALGYLKTSERKYMINILINLLNIA
;
A
#
# COMPACT_ATOMS: atom_id res chain seq x y z
N MET A 1 16.43 15.16 -0.45
CA MET A 1 17.02 14.75 0.85
C MET A 1 16.09 15.26 1.94
N ALA A 2 15.21 14.42 2.46
CA ALA A 2 14.35 14.79 3.58
C ALA A 2 15.11 14.50 4.87
N GLU A 3 15.32 15.55 5.67
CA GLU A 3 15.95 15.48 6.98
C GLU A 3 15.04 14.71 7.96
N TYR A 4 15.63 13.77 8.68
CA TYR A 4 14.97 13.02 9.74
C TYR A 4 14.78 13.91 10.98
N GLU A 5 13.72 14.72 11.03
CA GLU A 5 13.22 15.29 12.28
C GLU A 5 12.37 14.26 13.03
N ASN A 6 13.05 13.35 13.75
CA ASN A 6 12.64 12.80 15.05
C ASN A 6 13.64 11.73 15.49
N LYS A 7 14.72 12.12 16.18
CA LYS A 7 15.48 11.19 17.02
C LYS A 7 14.68 10.89 18.30
N LYS A 8 13.65 10.06 18.18
CA LYS A 8 13.27 9.19 19.30
C LYS A 8 14.27 8.05 19.30
N ASP A 9 14.92 7.78 20.43
CA ASP A 9 15.66 6.54 20.59
C ASP A 9 14.65 5.38 20.39
N LEU A 10 14.73 4.73 19.24
CA LEU A 10 13.89 3.59 18.91
C LEU A 10 14.37 2.39 19.73
N VAL A 11 13.79 2.21 20.91
CA VAL A 11 14.04 1.05 21.77
C VAL A 11 12.99 -0.01 21.47
N ILE A 12 13.45 -1.23 21.15
CA ILE A 12 12.58 -2.36 20.82
C ILE A 12 12.66 -3.37 21.95
N SER A 13 11.51 -3.60 22.57
CA SER A 13 11.34 -4.54 23.67
C SER A 13 11.08 -5.96 23.18
N GLU A 14 11.45 -6.94 24.01
CA GLU A 14 11.10 -8.35 23.80
C GLU A 14 9.59 -8.58 23.68
N GLN A 15 8.81 -7.81 24.44
CA GLN A 15 7.36 -7.89 24.43
C GLN A 15 6.78 -7.48 23.06
N GLU A 16 7.35 -6.46 22.42
CA GLU A 16 6.96 -6.06 21.05
C GLU A 16 7.27 -7.17 20.04
N ILE A 17 8.42 -7.85 20.15
CA ILE A 17 8.77 -8.96 19.26
C ILE A 17 7.80 -10.14 19.43
N VAL A 18 7.43 -10.48 20.67
CA VAL A 18 6.43 -11.51 20.95
C VAL A 18 5.07 -11.12 20.35
N HIS A 19 4.64 -9.87 20.53
CA HIS A 19 3.41 -9.37 19.96
C HIS A 19 3.40 -9.44 18.42
N LEU A 20 4.50 -9.06 17.77
CA LEU A 20 4.66 -9.21 16.32
C LEU A 20 4.49 -10.68 15.89
N ASN A 21 5.11 -11.62 16.61
CA ASN A 21 4.98 -13.05 16.29
C ASN A 21 3.54 -13.54 16.38
N GLU A 22 2.76 -13.06 17.34
CA GLU A 22 1.34 -13.40 17.46
C GLU A 22 0.51 -12.84 16.32
N MET A 23 0.74 -11.58 15.94
CA MET A 23 0.08 -10.96 14.78
C MET A 23 0.36 -11.71 13.47
N MET A 24 1.49 -12.43 13.38
CA MET A 24 1.88 -13.16 12.16
C MET A 24 1.16 -14.49 11.95
N LYS A 25 0.43 -15.02 12.94
CA LYS A 25 -0.20 -16.36 12.85
C LYS A 25 -1.14 -16.54 11.65
N SER A 26 -1.84 -15.49 11.21
CA SER A 26 -2.75 -15.53 10.05
C SER A 26 -2.28 -14.68 8.86
N PHE A 27 -1.07 -14.10 8.93
CA PHE A 27 -0.65 -13.03 8.02
C PHE A 27 -0.66 -13.48 6.55
N ASP A 28 -0.11 -14.66 6.25
CA ASP A 28 -0.05 -15.20 4.89
C ASP A 28 -1.44 -15.45 4.30
N SER A 29 -2.36 -15.97 5.11
CA SER A 29 -3.76 -16.16 4.69
C SER A 29 -4.46 -14.81 4.46
N ASP A 30 -4.21 -13.82 5.31
CA ASP A 30 -4.80 -12.48 5.21
C ASP A 30 -4.31 -11.76 3.94
N ILE A 31 -3.01 -11.86 3.61
CA ILE A 31 -2.44 -11.34 2.37
C ILE A 31 -3.10 -11.97 1.15
N SER A 32 -3.23 -13.31 1.13
CA SER A 32 -3.83 -14.01 -0.01
C SER A 32 -5.30 -13.60 -0.22
N ALA A 33 -6.05 -13.45 0.88
CA ALA A 33 -7.43 -13.02 0.88
C ALA A 33 -7.55 -11.59 0.34
N ALA A 34 -6.67 -10.69 0.80
CA ALA A 34 -6.63 -9.31 0.36
C ALA A 34 -6.28 -9.18 -1.14
N MET A 35 -5.27 -9.91 -1.63
CA MET A 35 -4.92 -9.93 -3.05
C MET A 35 -6.08 -10.45 -3.90
N SER A 36 -6.68 -11.57 -3.50
CA SER A 36 -7.88 -12.14 -4.14
C SER A 36 -9.06 -11.18 -4.15
N TYR A 37 -9.27 -10.43 -3.07
CA TYR A 37 -10.34 -9.47 -2.95
C TYR A 37 -10.13 -8.28 -3.90
N VAL A 38 -8.95 -7.64 -3.87
CA VAL A 38 -8.61 -6.54 -4.79
C VAL A 38 -8.80 -6.97 -6.24
N ARG A 39 -8.34 -8.18 -6.60
CA ARG A 39 -8.51 -8.72 -7.95
C ARG A 39 -9.99 -8.73 -8.37
N ARG A 40 -10.86 -9.25 -7.50
CA ARG A 40 -12.30 -9.37 -7.77
C ARG A 40 -12.97 -7.99 -7.87
N VAL A 41 -12.68 -7.10 -6.94
CA VAL A 41 -13.25 -5.73 -6.90
C VAL A 41 -12.85 -4.94 -8.15
N GLN A 42 -11.60 -5.08 -8.60
CA GLN A 42 -11.11 -4.45 -9.82
C GLN A 42 -11.50 -5.21 -11.11
N LYS A 43 -12.30 -6.28 -10.99
CA LYS A 43 -12.76 -7.14 -12.11
C LYS A 43 -11.61 -7.70 -12.97
N LEU A 44 -10.45 -7.95 -12.36
CA LEU A 44 -9.27 -8.47 -13.04
C LEU A 44 -9.35 -10.00 -13.16
N THR A 45 -9.27 -10.49 -14.39
CA THR A 45 -9.11 -11.94 -14.65
C THR A 45 -7.65 -12.36 -14.44
N PHE A 46 -7.41 -13.64 -14.15
CA PHE A 46 -6.05 -14.16 -14.06
C PHE A 46 -5.29 -14.03 -15.39
N SER A 47 -5.98 -14.21 -16.54
CA SER A 47 -5.37 -14.02 -17.85
C SER A 47 -4.95 -12.56 -18.10
N GLN A 48 -5.77 -11.58 -17.66
CA GLN A 48 -5.37 -10.18 -17.72
C GLN A 48 -4.16 -9.89 -16.84
N LEU A 49 -4.11 -10.43 -15.62
CA LEU A 49 -2.96 -10.27 -14.73
C LEU A 49 -1.71 -10.92 -15.32
N GLU A 50 -1.81 -12.14 -15.85
CA GLU A 50 -0.70 -12.84 -16.49
C GLU A 50 -0.11 -12.05 -17.67
N LYS A 51 -0.94 -11.35 -18.45
CA LYS A 51 -0.46 -10.46 -19.52
C LYS A 51 0.29 -9.21 -19.01
N ARG A 52 0.13 -8.85 -17.73
CA ARG A 52 0.78 -7.70 -17.10
C ARG A 52 2.09 -8.06 -16.40
N PHE A 53 2.40 -9.35 -16.24
CA PHE A 53 3.62 -9.84 -15.60
C PHE A 53 4.43 -10.73 -16.55
N SER A 54 5.72 -10.46 -16.71
CA SER A 54 6.69 -11.43 -17.25
C SER A 54 7.57 -11.99 -16.12
N GLY A 55 8.22 -13.13 -16.36
CA GLY A 55 9.08 -13.80 -15.37
C GLY A 55 8.34 -14.59 -14.27
N ILE A 56 7.00 -14.63 -14.29
CA ILE A 56 6.19 -15.49 -13.40
C ILE A 56 5.08 -16.20 -14.17
N GLN A 57 4.93 -17.49 -13.90
CA GLN A 57 3.83 -18.29 -14.46
C GLN A 57 2.49 -17.85 -13.85
N GLY A 58 1.43 -17.71 -14.66
CA GLY A 58 0.10 -17.34 -14.17
C GLY A 58 -0.44 -18.26 -13.07
N ASN A 59 -0.11 -19.55 -13.11
CA ASN A 59 -0.44 -20.51 -12.05
C ASN A 59 0.24 -20.18 -10.71
N THR A 60 1.48 -19.69 -10.73
CA THR A 60 2.17 -19.26 -9.51
C THR A 60 1.53 -17.99 -8.94
N LEU A 61 1.19 -17.02 -9.79
CA LEU A 61 0.45 -15.83 -9.37
C LEU A 61 -0.92 -16.19 -8.75
N LYS A 62 -1.65 -17.12 -9.38
CA LYS A 62 -2.92 -17.65 -8.86
C LYS A 62 -2.75 -18.31 -7.48
N ARG A 63 -1.68 -19.10 -7.29
CA ARG A 63 -1.36 -19.75 -6.01
C ARG A 63 -1.08 -18.74 -4.90
N TYR A 64 -0.38 -17.64 -5.17
CA TYR A 64 -0.15 -16.60 -4.17
C TYR A 64 -1.44 -15.95 -3.67
N MET A 65 -2.51 -15.93 -4.49
CA MET A 65 -3.83 -15.43 -4.11
C MET A 65 -4.72 -16.49 -3.44
N HIS A 66 -4.26 -17.74 -3.33
CA HIS A 66 -5.03 -18.83 -2.72
C HIS A 66 -4.69 -18.98 -1.23
N GLN A 67 -5.71 -19.08 -0.37
CA GLN A 67 -5.54 -19.15 1.09
C GLN A 67 -4.86 -20.42 1.56
N SER A 68 -5.12 -21.56 0.92
CA SER A 68 -4.49 -22.84 1.30
C SER A 68 -3.06 -23.01 0.77
N TYR A 69 -2.51 -22.02 0.04
CA TYR A 69 -1.16 -22.15 -0.50
C TYR A 69 -0.13 -22.07 0.65
N PRO A 70 0.62 -23.15 0.90
CA PRO A 70 1.45 -23.28 2.10
C PRO A 70 2.83 -22.60 1.95
N SER A 71 3.23 -22.26 0.73
CA SER A 71 4.54 -21.65 0.50
C SER A 71 4.51 -20.14 0.75
N MET A 72 5.69 -19.62 1.07
CA MET A 72 5.95 -18.20 1.24
C MET A 72 5.48 -17.37 0.04
N ARG A 73 4.87 -16.21 0.32
CA ARG A 73 4.61 -15.15 -0.66
C ARG A 73 5.77 -14.16 -0.68
N PRO A 74 6.51 -14.03 -1.80
CA PRO A 74 7.61 -13.09 -1.86
C PRO A 74 7.13 -11.63 -1.78
N ILE A 75 7.80 -10.80 -0.98
CA ILE A 75 7.43 -9.40 -0.81
C ILE A 75 7.43 -8.62 -2.13
N HIS A 76 8.38 -8.89 -3.03
CA HIS A 76 8.48 -8.21 -4.33
C HIS A 76 7.25 -8.49 -5.22
N VAL A 77 6.64 -9.69 -5.13
CA VAL A 77 5.41 -10.00 -5.88
C VAL A 77 4.23 -9.19 -5.35
N VAL A 78 4.13 -9.02 -4.03
CA VAL A 78 3.06 -8.21 -3.41
C VAL A 78 3.29 -6.72 -3.69
N ALA A 79 4.54 -6.26 -3.68
CA ALA A 79 4.94 -4.91 -4.11
C ALA A 79 4.55 -4.66 -5.56
N ALA A 80 4.92 -5.55 -6.48
CA ALA A 80 4.57 -5.45 -7.89
C ALA A 80 3.05 -5.49 -8.12
N TYR A 81 2.33 -6.37 -7.41
CA TYR A 81 0.87 -6.46 -7.50
C TYR A 81 0.17 -5.20 -6.99
N SER A 82 0.67 -4.62 -5.90
CA SER A 82 0.14 -3.36 -5.35
C SER A 82 0.43 -2.16 -6.26
N TRP A 83 1.55 -2.17 -7.00
CA TRP A 83 1.78 -1.20 -8.08
C TRP A 83 0.76 -1.35 -9.19
N LEU A 84 0.63 -2.57 -9.72
CA LEU A 84 -0.26 -2.87 -10.85
C LEU A 84 -1.73 -2.51 -10.54
N THR A 85 -2.16 -2.80 -9.32
CA THR A 85 -3.53 -2.54 -8.87
C THR A 85 -3.74 -1.11 -8.37
N MET A 86 -2.67 -0.31 -8.25
CA MET A 86 -2.70 1.03 -7.67
C MET A 86 -3.32 1.03 -6.26
N VAL A 87 -3.04 -0.01 -5.47
CA VAL A 87 -3.49 -0.16 -4.08
C VAL A 87 -2.28 -0.10 -3.15
N PRO A 88 -2.31 0.63 -2.02
CA PRO A 88 -1.19 0.66 -1.08
C PRO A 88 -0.83 -0.73 -0.53
N MET A 89 0.47 -1.04 -0.36
CA MET A 89 0.90 -2.33 0.19
C MET A 89 0.30 -2.60 1.58
N THR A 90 0.19 -1.55 2.38
CA THR A 90 -0.36 -1.60 3.75
C THR A 90 -1.82 -2.04 3.80
N ALA A 91 -2.59 -1.82 2.73
CA ALA A 91 -3.97 -2.29 2.64
C ALA A 91 -4.05 -3.82 2.62
N PHE A 92 -3.01 -4.49 2.08
CA PHE A 92 -2.93 -5.95 2.08
C PHE A 92 -2.55 -6.53 3.45
N PHE A 93 -1.79 -5.81 4.26
CA PHE A 93 -1.27 -6.31 5.54
C PHE A 93 -2.36 -6.51 6.60
N HIS A 94 -3.40 -5.70 6.57
CA HIS A 94 -4.45 -5.74 7.59
C HIS A 94 -5.73 -6.45 7.12
N GLY A 95 -5.86 -6.74 5.82
CA GLY A 95 -7.12 -7.19 5.21
C GLY A 95 -8.21 -6.11 5.27
N PHE A 96 -8.90 -5.85 4.16
CA PHE A 96 -9.78 -4.68 4.02
C PHE A 96 -10.88 -4.58 5.09
N LYS A 97 -11.51 -5.69 5.52
CA LYS A 97 -12.55 -5.67 6.57
C LYS A 97 -12.02 -5.54 8.00
N ARG A 98 -10.75 -5.86 8.23
CA ARG A 98 -10.07 -5.73 9.54
C ARG A 98 -9.24 -4.45 9.63
N ASN A 99 -9.02 -3.76 8.51
CA ASN A 99 -8.38 -2.47 8.48
C ASN A 99 -9.30 -1.46 9.18
N LYS A 100 -8.82 -0.85 10.28
CA LYS A 100 -9.53 0.19 11.03
C LYS A 100 -10.08 1.29 10.11
N ARG A 101 -9.42 1.54 8.97
CA ARG A 101 -9.83 2.54 7.98
C ARG A 101 -11.19 2.24 7.32
N TYR A 102 -11.57 0.98 7.15
CA TYR A 102 -12.80 0.59 6.44
C TYR A 102 -13.85 -0.08 7.36
N SER A 103 -13.56 -0.18 8.66
CA SER A 103 -14.47 -0.77 9.64
C SER A 103 -15.77 0.04 9.75
N GLY A 104 -16.92 -0.62 9.59
CA GLY A 104 -18.24 0.02 9.66
C GLY A 104 -18.69 0.72 8.38
N MET A 105 -17.91 0.64 7.29
CA MET A 105 -18.31 1.16 5.98
C MET A 105 -19.18 0.16 5.21
N ASP A 106 -20.06 0.68 4.35
CA ASP A 106 -20.82 -0.12 3.38
C ASP A 106 -19.86 -0.83 2.40
N ASP A 107 -20.14 -2.09 2.06
CA ASP A 107 -19.29 -2.88 1.17
C ASP A 107 -19.06 -2.16 -0.19
N SER A 108 -20.07 -1.44 -0.72
CA SER A 108 -19.95 -0.71 -1.99
C SER A 108 -18.97 0.47 -1.90
N LEU A 109 -18.92 1.14 -0.74
CA LEU A 109 -17.96 2.21 -0.50
C LEU A 109 -16.54 1.64 -0.40
N VAL A 110 -16.36 0.52 0.31
CA VAL A 110 -15.05 -0.15 0.40
C VAL A 110 -14.55 -0.54 -0.99
N GLU A 111 -15.43 -1.10 -1.83
CA GLU A 111 -15.09 -1.45 -3.21
C GLU A 111 -14.71 -0.23 -4.06
N ALA A 112 -15.41 0.89 -3.89
CA ALA A 112 -15.08 2.13 -4.58
C ALA A 112 -13.72 2.69 -4.13
N LEU A 113 -13.44 2.69 -2.82
CA LEU A 113 -12.18 3.17 -2.25
C LEU A 113 -10.98 2.33 -2.72
N ILE A 114 -11.12 1.01 -2.85
CA ILE A 114 -10.08 0.13 -3.41
C ILE A 114 -9.71 0.50 -4.86
N ARG A 115 -10.64 1.12 -5.58
CA ARG A 115 -10.45 1.52 -6.98
C ARG A 115 -10.07 2.99 -7.12
N ILE A 116 -10.13 3.79 -6.05
CA ILE A 116 -10.00 5.26 -6.11
C ILE A 116 -8.64 5.73 -6.63
N GLY A 117 -7.59 4.92 -6.43
CA GLY A 117 -6.26 5.18 -6.97
C GLY A 117 -6.20 5.17 -8.50
N ARG A 118 -7.18 4.55 -9.17
CA ARG A 118 -7.28 4.50 -10.64
C ARG A 118 -8.11 5.61 -11.25
N LEU A 119 -8.86 6.38 -10.44
CA LEU A 119 -9.69 7.45 -10.95
C LEU A 119 -8.79 8.61 -11.42
N PRO A 120 -8.95 9.15 -12.64
CA PRO A 120 -8.26 10.37 -13.06
C PRO A 120 -8.55 11.52 -12.09
N THR A 121 -7.55 12.38 -11.83
CA THR A 121 -7.70 13.49 -10.89
C THR A 121 -8.87 14.40 -11.26
N GLU A 122 -9.09 14.65 -12.54
CA GLU A 122 -10.19 15.49 -13.05
C GLU A 122 -11.56 14.92 -12.69
N LEU A 123 -11.72 13.59 -12.80
CA LEU A 123 -12.95 12.90 -12.42
C LEU A 123 -13.15 12.88 -10.90
N MET A 124 -12.05 12.81 -10.13
CA MET A 124 -12.10 12.92 -8.67
C MET A 124 -12.56 14.32 -8.23
N GLU A 125 -12.00 15.38 -8.82
CA GLU A 125 -12.40 16.76 -8.53
C GLU A 125 -13.86 17.01 -8.90
N LEU A 126 -14.30 16.53 -10.07
CA LEU A 126 -15.69 16.61 -10.48
C LEU A 126 -16.61 15.89 -9.49
N PHE A 127 -16.22 14.71 -9.02
CA PHE A 127 -16.97 13.96 -8.02
C PHE A 127 -17.13 14.73 -6.71
N LEU A 128 -16.04 15.30 -6.19
CA LEU A 128 -16.09 16.12 -4.97
C LEU A 128 -16.93 17.39 -5.19
N ALA A 129 -16.83 18.03 -6.36
CA ALA A 129 -17.63 19.20 -6.71
C ALA A 129 -19.13 18.88 -6.75
N MET A 130 -19.52 17.72 -7.28
CA MET A 130 -20.91 17.24 -7.24
C MET A 130 -21.42 17.10 -5.81
N ILE A 131 -20.64 16.50 -4.91
CA ILE A 131 -21.01 16.42 -3.49
C ILE A 131 -21.15 17.83 -2.91
N CYS A 132 -20.19 18.72 -3.11
CA CYS A 132 -20.25 20.09 -2.63
C CYS A 132 -21.47 20.88 -3.10
N SER A 133 -22.05 20.53 -4.25
CA SER A 133 -23.25 21.19 -4.79
C SER A 133 -24.55 20.80 -4.07
N ILE A 134 -24.55 19.66 -3.36
CA ILE A 134 -25.71 19.14 -2.62
C ILE A 134 -25.58 19.33 -1.09
N LEU A 135 -24.41 19.74 -0.60
CA LEU A 135 -24.20 20.07 0.81
C LEU A 135 -24.87 21.39 1.20
N SER A 136 -25.27 21.50 2.46
CA SER A 136 -25.59 22.80 3.07
C SER A 136 -24.34 23.69 3.11
N ASP A 137 -24.52 25.00 3.19
CA ASP A 137 -23.41 25.94 3.27
C ASP A 137 -22.48 25.65 4.46
N GLU A 138 -23.04 25.27 5.62
CA GLU A 138 -22.26 24.89 6.79
C GLU A 138 -21.40 23.65 6.54
N SER A 139 -22.00 22.54 6.08
CA SER A 139 -21.28 21.30 5.80
C SER A 139 -20.23 21.48 4.70
N LYS A 140 -20.55 22.30 3.68
CA LYS A 140 -19.62 22.64 2.61
C LYS A 140 -18.40 23.39 3.15
N GLN A 141 -18.58 24.38 4.02
CA GLN A 141 -17.46 25.09 4.63
C GLN A 141 -16.60 24.17 5.50
N GLN A 142 -17.22 23.31 6.30
CA GLN A 142 -16.49 22.34 7.11
C GLN A 142 -15.67 21.37 6.25
N PHE A 143 -16.26 20.86 5.16
CA PHE A 143 -15.55 20.01 4.20
C PHE A 143 -14.38 20.75 3.52
N LEU A 144 -14.54 22.01 3.12
CA LEU A 144 -13.47 22.78 2.49
C LEU A 144 -12.30 23.05 3.46
N ILE A 145 -12.58 23.32 4.74
CA ILE A 145 -11.56 23.44 5.79
C ILE A 145 -10.81 22.12 5.96
N PHE A 146 -11.54 20.99 6.04
CA PHE A 146 -10.94 19.67 6.12
C PHE A 146 -10.06 19.39 4.89
N ARG A 147 -10.56 19.68 3.69
CA ARG A 147 -9.84 19.49 2.43
C ARG A 147 -8.52 20.26 2.44
N GLN A 148 -8.55 21.54 2.80
CA GLN A 148 -7.35 22.36 2.87
C GLN A 148 -6.35 21.80 3.90
N LYS A 149 -6.82 21.34 5.06
CA LYS A 149 -5.96 20.72 6.08
C LYS A 149 -5.27 19.45 5.56
N ILE A 150 -5.99 18.60 4.85
CA ILE A 150 -5.45 17.35 4.29
C ILE A 150 -4.48 17.62 3.16
N GLU A 151 -4.81 18.52 2.22
CA GLU A 151 -3.93 18.89 1.11
C GLU A 151 -2.66 19.59 1.59
N ASN A 152 -2.72 20.42 2.63
CA ASN A 152 -1.54 21.03 3.24
C ASN A 152 -0.61 19.99 3.92
N LYS A 153 -1.17 18.88 4.42
CA LYS A 153 -0.41 17.84 5.11
C LYS A 153 0.23 16.84 4.15
N TYR A 154 -0.41 16.56 3.01
CA TYR A 154 -0.09 15.43 2.14
C TYR A 154 0.11 15.80 0.66
N ASN A 155 0.21 17.09 0.35
CA ASN A 155 0.20 17.67 -0.99
C ASN A 155 -1.15 17.51 -1.73
N LYS A 156 -1.32 18.27 -2.81
CA LYS A 156 -2.56 18.33 -3.61
C LYS A 156 -2.71 17.10 -4.51
N ILE A 157 -3.96 16.82 -4.93
CA ILE A 157 -4.32 15.67 -5.78
C ILE A 157 -3.69 15.75 -7.20
N GLN A 158 -3.29 16.95 -7.65
CA GLN A 158 -2.94 17.23 -9.05
C GLN A 158 -1.65 16.57 -9.56
N GLU A 159 -0.79 16.02 -8.71
CA GLU A 159 0.56 15.59 -9.11
C GLU A 159 0.66 14.12 -9.60
N SER A 160 -0.44 13.37 -9.67
CA SER A 160 -0.39 11.90 -9.81
C SER A 160 -0.77 11.32 -11.18
N ASN A 161 -1.22 12.10 -12.16
CA ASN A 161 -1.77 11.54 -13.39
C ASN A 161 -0.72 10.81 -14.26
N ASP A 162 0.57 11.04 -14.04
CA ASP A 162 1.65 10.49 -14.87
C ASP A 162 2.27 9.20 -14.33
N ILE A 163 1.97 8.80 -13.09
CA ILE A 163 2.60 7.63 -12.45
C ILE A 163 1.68 6.42 -12.57
N VAL A 164 1.79 5.74 -13.71
CA VAL A 164 1.05 4.52 -14.02
C VAL A 164 1.97 3.30 -13.99
N PRO A 165 1.46 2.12 -13.56
CA PRO A 165 2.23 0.89 -13.63
C PRO A 165 2.55 0.54 -15.09
N PRO A 166 3.72 -0.07 -15.37
CA PRO A 166 4.09 -0.44 -16.72
C PRO A 166 3.06 -1.40 -17.34
N LYS A 167 2.97 -1.37 -18.67
CA LYS A 167 2.06 -2.26 -19.41
C LYS A 167 2.40 -3.73 -19.17
N ASN A 168 3.68 -4.06 -19.13
CA ASN A 168 4.21 -5.36 -18.74
C ASN A 168 5.33 -5.14 -17.73
N LEU A 169 5.25 -5.78 -16.58
CA LEU A 169 6.23 -5.73 -15.50
C LEU A 169 7.02 -7.03 -15.46
N ASP A 170 8.32 -6.95 -15.74
CA ASP A 170 9.23 -8.07 -15.52
C ASP A 170 9.49 -8.25 -14.03
N ILE A 171 8.97 -9.34 -13.47
CA ILE A 171 9.03 -9.55 -12.02
C ILE A 171 10.43 -9.90 -11.52
N GLU A 172 11.26 -10.51 -12.36
CA GLU A 172 12.62 -10.90 -11.98
C GLU A 172 13.51 -9.66 -11.98
N ALA A 173 13.43 -8.83 -13.02
CA ALA A 173 14.11 -7.54 -13.06
C ALA A 173 13.64 -6.62 -11.92
N PHE A 174 12.33 -6.60 -11.67
CA PHE A 174 11.75 -5.85 -10.54
C PHE A 174 12.30 -6.37 -9.20
N ALA A 175 12.37 -7.69 -9.00
CA ALA A 175 12.92 -8.27 -7.77
C ALA A 175 14.38 -7.89 -7.56
N ILE A 176 15.21 -7.92 -8.60
CA ILE A 176 16.63 -7.54 -8.52
C ILE A 176 16.76 -6.09 -8.04
N ASP A 177 16.07 -5.15 -8.68
CA ASP A 177 16.19 -3.74 -8.32
C ASP A 177 15.53 -3.42 -6.97
N TYR A 178 14.38 -4.05 -6.68
CA TYR A 178 13.69 -3.93 -5.40
C TYR A 178 14.58 -4.41 -4.25
N TYR A 179 15.13 -5.62 -4.32
CA TYR A 179 15.98 -6.14 -3.24
C TYR A 179 17.30 -5.40 -3.12
N ARG A 180 17.87 -4.88 -4.21
CA ARG A 180 19.03 -3.98 -4.14
C ARG A 180 18.70 -2.72 -3.34
N SER A 181 17.55 -2.10 -3.60
CA SER A 181 17.10 -0.92 -2.84
C SER A 181 16.89 -1.25 -1.36
N ILE A 182 16.19 -2.35 -1.06
CA ILE A 182 15.98 -2.80 0.31
C ILE A 182 17.32 -3.04 1.02
N ALA A 183 18.29 -3.69 0.38
CA ALA A 183 19.57 -4.00 0.98
C ALA A 183 20.35 -2.75 1.40
N LEU A 184 20.37 -1.73 0.52
CA LEU A 184 21.05 -0.46 0.80
C LEU A 184 20.35 0.31 1.92
N THR A 185 19.03 0.44 1.83
CA THR A 185 18.23 1.28 2.72
C THR A 185 18.03 0.65 4.11
N VAL A 186 17.87 -0.67 4.20
CA VAL A 186 17.81 -1.38 5.50
C VAL A 186 19.15 -1.30 6.22
N LYS A 187 20.26 -1.43 5.49
CA LYS A 187 21.61 -1.30 6.06
C LYS A 187 21.85 0.11 6.58
N GLN A 188 21.49 1.12 5.80
CA GLN A 188 21.56 2.51 6.23
C GLN A 188 20.71 2.76 7.48
N PHE A 189 19.43 2.34 7.45
CA PHE A 189 18.52 2.46 8.59
C PHE A 189 19.07 1.81 9.85
N ARG A 190 19.63 0.59 9.75
CA ARG A 190 20.28 -0.10 10.87
C ARG A 190 21.44 0.70 11.43
N GLN A 191 22.31 1.21 10.56
CA GLN A 191 23.51 1.96 10.96
C GLN A 191 23.17 3.31 11.61
N GLU A 192 22.22 4.05 11.05
CA GLU A 192 21.77 5.35 11.57
C GLU A 192 21.14 5.24 12.96
N ASN A 193 20.45 4.14 13.23
CA ASN A 193 19.80 3.86 14.51
C ASN A 193 20.62 2.98 15.46
N ASN A 194 21.87 2.67 15.10
CA ASN A 194 22.79 1.83 15.90
C ASN A 194 22.21 0.46 16.31
N PHE A 195 21.36 -0.13 15.46
CA PHE A 195 20.81 -1.45 15.75
C PHE A 195 21.84 -2.56 15.49
N ALA A 196 21.92 -3.52 16.41
CA ALA A 196 22.68 -4.74 16.19
C ALA A 196 21.98 -5.62 15.13
N ILE A 197 22.76 -6.41 14.39
CA ILE A 197 22.24 -7.40 13.43
C ILE A 197 21.21 -8.32 14.08
N ASN A 198 21.49 -8.79 15.29
CA ASN A 198 20.59 -9.66 16.05
C ASN A 198 19.25 -8.99 16.38
N THR A 199 19.26 -7.69 16.73
CA THR A 199 18.02 -6.94 16.96
C THR A 199 17.19 -6.89 15.69
N MET A 200 17.81 -6.54 14.57
CA MET A 200 17.14 -6.45 13.29
C MET A 200 16.60 -7.81 12.83
N SER A 201 17.40 -8.87 12.89
CA SER A 201 16.99 -10.22 12.47
C SER A 201 15.77 -10.68 13.24
N ARG A 202 15.75 -10.48 14.57
CA ARG A 202 14.64 -10.89 15.44
C ARG A 202 13.37 -10.10 15.20
N VAL A 203 13.45 -8.78 15.01
CA VAL A 203 12.29 -7.95 14.64
C VAL A 203 11.69 -8.42 13.33
N LEU A 204 12.54 -8.65 12.32
CA LEU A 204 12.12 -9.09 10.99
C LEU A 204 11.70 -10.56 10.91
N GLY A 205 11.87 -11.33 11.99
CA GLY A 205 11.55 -12.76 12.03
C GLY A 205 12.45 -13.58 11.10
N LEU A 206 13.72 -13.19 11.00
CA LEU A 206 14.76 -13.83 10.18
C LEU A 206 15.84 -14.44 11.07
N SER A 207 16.55 -15.44 10.55
CA SER A 207 17.84 -15.81 11.12
C SER A 207 18.89 -14.73 10.82
N ASP A 208 19.95 -14.67 11.64
CA ASP A 208 21.08 -13.76 11.39
C ASP A 208 21.69 -13.99 9.99
N TYR A 209 21.73 -15.24 9.52
CA TYR A 209 22.17 -15.56 8.17
C TYR A 209 21.26 -14.94 7.09
N GLN A 210 19.94 -15.10 7.22
CA GLN A 210 18.98 -14.51 6.29
C GLN A 210 19.04 -12.98 6.31
N TYR A 211 19.23 -12.37 7.49
CA TYR A 211 19.39 -10.93 7.61
C TYR A 211 20.68 -10.42 6.93
N ASN A 212 21.80 -11.13 7.09
CA ASN A 212 23.04 -10.79 6.39
C ASN A 212 22.89 -10.88 4.86
N ILE A 213 22.03 -11.78 4.35
CA ILE A 213 21.67 -11.80 2.93
C ILE A 213 20.82 -10.58 2.57
N LEU A 214 19.86 -10.19 3.41
CA LEU A 214 18.98 -9.04 3.18
C LEU A 214 19.77 -7.75 2.97
N GLU A 215 20.83 -7.52 3.75
CA GLU A 215 21.71 -6.34 3.61
C GLU A 215 22.74 -6.44 2.47
N ASN A 216 22.75 -7.53 1.71
CA ASN A 216 23.72 -7.72 0.63
C ASN A 216 23.13 -7.31 -0.73
N PRO A 217 23.53 -6.16 -1.30
CA PRO A 217 22.97 -5.66 -2.56
C PRO A 217 23.33 -6.52 -3.77
N ASN A 218 24.30 -7.43 -3.64
CA ASN A 218 24.75 -8.34 -4.71
C ASN A 218 24.05 -9.70 -4.65
N ARG A 219 23.14 -9.92 -3.70
CA ARG A 219 22.39 -11.17 -3.57
C ARG A 219 20.90 -10.91 -3.67
N THR A 220 20.28 -11.41 -4.74
CA THR A 220 18.83 -11.43 -4.87
C THR A 220 18.31 -12.72 -4.25
N THR A 221 17.61 -12.62 -3.13
CA THR A 221 16.92 -13.76 -2.49
C THR A 221 15.49 -13.37 -2.17
N HIS A 222 14.57 -14.31 -2.36
CA HIS A 222 13.17 -14.06 -2.08
C HIS A 222 12.93 -14.05 -0.57
N PHE A 223 12.29 -12.99 -0.11
CA PHE A 223 11.93 -12.81 1.29
C PHE A 223 10.41 -12.78 1.48
N PRO A 224 9.90 -13.25 2.63
CA PRO A 224 8.47 -13.25 2.91
C PRO A 224 7.92 -11.83 2.99
N VAL A 225 6.68 -11.65 2.53
CA VAL A 225 5.93 -10.40 2.65
C VAL A 225 5.80 -9.89 4.09
N SER A 226 5.87 -10.79 5.08
CA SER A 226 5.83 -10.45 6.50
C SER A 226 6.94 -9.50 6.96
N ILE A 227 8.09 -9.47 6.29
CA ILE A 227 9.17 -8.52 6.61
C ILE A 227 8.67 -7.07 6.49
N GLY A 228 7.90 -6.75 5.45
CA GLY A 228 7.41 -5.37 5.25
C GLY A 228 6.53 -4.90 6.40
N PHE A 229 5.65 -5.78 6.89
CA PHE A 229 4.83 -5.49 8.06
C PHE A 229 5.64 -5.40 9.35
N ARG A 230 6.58 -6.32 9.55
CA ARG A 230 7.45 -6.35 10.74
C ARG A 230 8.35 -5.13 10.84
N VAL A 231 8.90 -4.65 9.72
CA VAL A 231 9.64 -3.37 9.67
C VAL A 231 8.73 -2.23 10.15
N MET A 232 7.53 -2.11 9.59
CA MET A 232 6.64 -1.01 9.95
C MET A 232 6.21 -1.04 11.42
N GLN A 233 5.75 -2.19 11.90
CA GLN A 233 5.21 -2.30 13.25
C GLN A 233 6.32 -2.36 14.31
N GLY A 234 7.43 -3.05 14.02
CA GLY A 234 8.52 -3.26 14.96
C GLY A 234 9.35 -2.00 15.21
N PHE A 235 9.50 -1.13 14.21
CA PHE A 235 10.18 0.16 14.35
C PHE A 235 9.20 1.34 14.41
N GLN A 236 7.89 1.08 14.53
CA GLN A 236 6.85 2.09 14.62
C GLN A 236 6.95 3.18 13.53
N LEU A 237 7.26 2.77 12.31
CA LEU A 237 7.49 3.69 11.20
C LEU A 237 6.15 4.20 10.64
N ASP A 238 6.06 5.52 10.48
CA ASP A 238 4.90 6.17 9.85
C ASP A 238 4.78 5.85 8.35
N ASN A 239 5.90 5.55 7.69
CA ASN A 239 5.95 5.13 6.29
C ASN A 239 7.10 4.15 6.00
N TYR A 240 6.99 3.43 4.87
CA TYR A 240 7.98 2.47 4.37
C TYR A 240 8.59 2.90 3.03
N VAL A 241 8.28 4.12 2.58
CA VAL A 241 8.58 4.60 1.23
C VAL A 241 10.09 4.68 1.02
N ASN A 242 10.82 5.10 2.04
CA ASN A 242 12.28 5.26 1.99
C ASN A 242 13.01 3.95 1.67
N PHE A 243 12.44 2.76 1.90
CA PHE A 243 13.12 1.51 1.57
C PHE A 243 13.24 1.25 0.05
N THR A 244 12.49 2.01 -0.75
CA THR A 244 12.43 1.86 -2.20
C THR A 244 13.14 2.98 -2.96
N CYS A 245 13.75 3.96 -2.25
CA CYS A 245 14.33 5.15 -2.87
C CYS A 245 15.59 4.87 -3.70
N GLU A 246 16.22 3.72 -3.51
CA GLU A 246 17.43 3.33 -4.22
C GLU A 246 17.13 2.50 -5.48
N MET A 247 15.87 2.28 -5.85
CA MET A 247 15.48 1.61 -7.10
C MET A 247 15.90 2.46 -8.32
N ARG A 248 16.53 1.82 -9.31
CA ARG A 248 17.09 2.50 -10.51
C ARG A 248 16.44 2.08 -11.81
N TRP A 249 15.97 0.83 -11.91
CA TRP A 249 15.32 0.29 -13.10
C TRP A 249 13.81 0.55 -13.09
N PHE A 250 13.22 0.69 -11.90
CA PHE A 250 11.81 1.01 -11.72
C PHE A 250 11.63 2.17 -10.71
N PRO A 251 12.23 3.36 -10.96
CA PRO A 251 12.12 4.50 -10.04
C PRO A 251 10.67 4.97 -9.85
N GLU A 252 9.81 4.78 -10.85
CA GLU A 252 8.40 5.15 -10.82
C GLU A 252 7.62 4.35 -9.76
N PHE A 253 8.11 3.17 -9.37
CA PHE A 253 7.55 2.44 -8.23
C PHE A 253 7.74 3.24 -6.94
N HIS A 254 8.93 3.79 -6.71
CA HIS A 254 9.21 4.60 -5.53
C HIS A 254 8.42 5.92 -5.57
N GLU A 255 8.40 6.59 -6.72
CA GLU A 255 7.62 7.82 -6.92
C GLU A 255 6.14 7.57 -6.65
N LEU A 256 5.59 6.43 -7.11
CA LEU A 256 4.23 6.05 -6.76
C LEU A 256 4.07 5.92 -5.25
N ARG A 257 5.01 5.28 -4.54
CA ARG A 257 4.92 5.12 -3.07
C ARG A 257 5.01 6.44 -2.32
N GLN A 258 5.81 7.39 -2.79
CA GLN A 258 5.76 8.77 -2.29
C GLN A 258 4.38 9.39 -2.55
N ASN A 259 3.86 9.20 -3.76
CA ASN A 259 2.57 9.73 -4.17
C ASN A 259 1.36 8.89 -3.71
N GLN A 260 1.55 7.80 -2.97
CA GLN A 260 0.45 7.10 -2.31
C GLN A 260 -0.19 7.95 -1.22
N HIS A 261 0.47 9.03 -0.78
CA HIS A 261 -0.18 10.11 -0.06
C HIS A 261 -1.37 10.68 -0.85
N VAL A 262 -1.28 10.83 -2.17
CA VAL A 262 -2.43 11.26 -3.01
C VAL A 262 -3.57 10.25 -2.97
N GLN A 263 -3.29 8.94 -3.04
CA GLN A 263 -4.34 7.92 -2.89
C GLN A 263 -5.01 8.03 -1.51
N HIS A 264 -4.22 8.22 -0.46
CA HIS A 264 -4.73 8.41 0.89
C HIS A 264 -5.56 9.70 1.02
N VAL A 265 -5.13 10.80 0.41
CA VAL A 265 -5.90 12.06 0.34
C VAL A 265 -7.23 11.81 -0.35
N ARG A 266 -7.25 11.14 -1.51
CA ARG A 266 -8.49 10.82 -2.23
C ARG A 266 -9.44 9.99 -1.37
N GLU A 267 -8.94 8.99 -0.67
CA GLU A 267 -9.75 8.19 0.28
C GLU A 267 -10.35 9.08 1.37
N LEU A 268 -9.52 9.87 2.06
CA LEU A 268 -9.95 10.72 3.17
C LEU A 268 -10.99 11.75 2.72
N LEU A 269 -10.75 12.43 1.60
CA LEU A 269 -11.70 13.40 1.06
C LEU A 269 -13.01 12.75 0.64
N THR A 270 -12.95 11.55 0.05
CA THR A 270 -14.16 10.80 -0.33
C THR A 270 -14.98 10.43 0.90
N ILE A 271 -14.33 9.87 1.92
CA ILE A 271 -14.99 9.46 3.17
C ILE A 271 -15.61 10.68 3.86
N GLU A 272 -14.85 11.76 4.00
CA GLU A 272 -15.31 12.97 4.67
C GLU A 272 -16.49 13.60 3.92
N ALA A 273 -16.38 13.78 2.60
CA ALA A 273 -17.44 14.37 1.78
C ALA A 273 -18.74 13.57 1.87
N LEU A 274 -18.65 12.24 1.81
CA LEU A 274 -19.81 11.34 1.94
C LEU A 274 -20.38 11.32 3.38
N GLY A 275 -19.54 11.61 4.38
CA GLY A 275 -19.91 11.68 5.79
C GLY A 275 -20.98 12.75 6.07
N TYR A 276 -20.92 13.87 5.35
CA TYR A 276 -21.89 14.97 5.46
C TYR A 276 -23.25 14.71 4.81
N LEU A 277 -23.35 13.69 3.96
CA LEU A 277 -24.59 13.37 3.23
C LEU A 277 -25.54 12.51 4.06
N LYS A 278 -26.84 12.69 3.82
CA LYS A 278 -27.88 11.77 4.32
C LYS A 278 -27.72 10.40 3.66
N THR A 279 -28.27 9.36 4.30
CA THR A 279 -28.11 7.97 3.84
C THR A 279 -28.55 7.74 2.38
N SER A 280 -29.64 8.38 1.94
CA SER A 280 -30.13 8.26 0.55
C SER A 280 -29.18 8.91 -0.47
N GLU A 281 -28.76 10.14 -0.19
CA GLU A 281 -27.81 10.92 -1.01
C GLU A 281 -26.46 10.21 -1.09
N ARG A 282 -25.97 9.70 0.05
CA ARG A 282 -24.72 8.94 0.15
C ARG A 282 -24.74 7.71 -0.76
N LYS A 283 -25.81 6.92 -0.73
CA LYS A 283 -25.96 5.73 -1.60
C LYS A 283 -25.92 6.11 -3.07
N TYR A 284 -26.60 7.20 -3.44
CA TYR A 284 -26.61 7.70 -4.82
C TYR A 284 -25.21 8.15 -5.28
N MET A 285 -24.50 8.91 -4.44
CA MET A 285 -23.14 9.37 -4.75
C MET A 285 -22.13 8.22 -4.83
N ILE A 286 -22.26 7.19 -3.98
CA ILE A 286 -21.44 5.98 -4.09
C ILE A 286 -21.66 5.29 -5.45
N ASN A 287 -22.91 5.20 -5.92
CA ASN A 287 -23.20 4.63 -7.24
C ASN A 287 -22.60 5.47 -8.38
N ILE A 288 -22.66 6.80 -8.29
CA ILE A 288 -21.98 7.70 -9.24
C ILE A 288 -20.48 7.43 -9.25
N LEU A 289 -19.84 7.35 -8.07
CA LEU A 289 -18.42 7.07 -7.95
C LEU A 289 -18.04 5.73 -8.61
N ILE A 290 -18.81 4.68 -8.35
CA ILE A 290 -18.62 3.36 -8.96
C ILE A 290 -18.73 3.43 -10.49
N ASN A 291 -19.68 4.22 -11.02
CA ASN A 291 -19.83 4.40 -12.46
C ASN A 291 -18.64 5.15 -13.08
N LEU A 292 -18.18 6.23 -12.45
CA LEU A 292 -16.96 6.94 -12.88
C LEU A 292 -15.75 5.99 -12.92
N LEU A 293 -15.61 5.16 -11.88
CA LEU A 293 -14.54 4.16 -11.79
C LEU A 293 -14.65 3.04 -12.85
N ASN A 294 -15.82 2.79 -13.42
CA ASN A 294 -16.00 1.79 -14.49
C ASN A 294 -15.62 2.34 -15.87
N ILE A 295 -15.61 3.66 -16.04
CA ILE A 295 -15.28 4.34 -17.29
C ILE A 295 -13.76 4.66 -17.36
N ALA A 296 -13.11 4.78 -16.18
CA ALA A 296 -11.67 4.92 -16.01
C ALA A 296 -10.89 3.60 -16.17
#